data_AF-A0A3P0PGU9-F1
#
_entry.id   AF-A0A3P0PGU9-F1
#
_cell.length_a   1.000
_cell.length_b   1.000
_cell.length_c   1.000
_cell.angle_alpha   90.00
_cell.angle_beta   90.00
_cell.angle_gamma   90.00
#
_symmetry.space_group_name_H-M   'P 1'
#
loop_
_entity.id
_entity.type
_entity.pdbx_description
1 polymer ?
#
loop_
_entity_poly.entity_id
_entity_poly.type
_entity_poly.pdbx_seq_one_letter_code
_entity_poly.pdbx_strand_id
1 'polypeptide(L)'
;MVIQAGGTQPRSVGALMADVANLESLLSNAKARHRYMREVNALLRVDDRRRLALLGVSDRGVEAMMCPDANGEIGYTRSELAANASAIRMLRRRIACYGRPQVGAAGRSAISR
;
A
#
# COMPACT_ATOMS: atom_id res chain seq x y z
N MET A 1 12.73 -17.05 -41.33
CA MET A 1 11.80 -17.24 -40.21
C MET A 1 12.42 -16.54 -39.00
N VAL A 2 12.01 -15.32 -38.70
CA VAL A 2 12.63 -14.49 -37.65
C VAL A 2 11.71 -14.51 -36.43
N ILE A 3 12.16 -15.15 -35.36
CA ILE A 3 11.47 -15.21 -34.08
C ILE A 3 11.61 -13.83 -33.43
N GLN A 4 10.56 -13.01 -33.48
CA GLN A 4 10.46 -11.81 -32.66
C GLN A 4 10.37 -12.24 -31.19
N ALA A 5 11.51 -12.26 -30.52
CA ALA A 5 11.56 -12.28 -29.06
C ALA A 5 10.88 -10.99 -28.57
N GLY A 6 9.78 -11.14 -27.82
CA GLY A 6 8.97 -10.04 -27.30
C GLY A 6 9.84 -8.99 -26.59
N GLY A 7 10.07 -7.88 -27.30
CA GLY A 7 10.85 -6.76 -26.81
C GLY A 7 10.11 -6.05 -25.70
N THR A 8 10.45 -6.35 -24.46
CA THR A 8 10.29 -5.36 -23.39
C THR A 8 11.32 -4.28 -23.69
N GLN A 9 10.90 -3.20 -24.37
CA GLN A 9 11.81 -2.08 -24.63
C GLN A 9 12.44 -1.62 -23.31
N PRO A 10 13.76 -1.38 -23.26
CA PRO A 10 14.39 -0.86 -22.07
C PRO A 10 13.75 0.48 -21.72
N ARG A 11 13.07 0.55 -20.57
CA ARG A 11 12.52 1.81 -20.07
C ARG A 11 13.67 2.78 -19.85
N SER A 12 13.50 4.01 -20.30
CA SER A 12 14.47 5.07 -20.04
C SER A 12 14.66 5.26 -18.54
N VAL A 13 15.86 5.65 -18.12
CA VAL A 13 16.16 5.95 -16.71
C VAL A 13 15.17 6.98 -16.16
N GLY A 14 14.78 7.97 -16.96
CA GLY A 14 13.75 8.95 -16.60
C GLY A 14 12.38 8.32 -16.29
N ALA A 15 11.93 7.35 -17.10
CA ALA A 15 10.68 6.64 -16.85
C ALA A 15 10.73 5.77 -15.58
N LEU A 16 11.88 5.14 -15.30
CA LEU A 16 12.08 4.37 -14.07
C LEU A 16 12.09 5.27 -12.81
N MET A 17 12.71 6.45 -12.88
CA MET A 17 12.71 7.41 -11.78
C MET A 17 11.29 7.95 -11.51
N ALA A 18 10.51 8.23 -12.55
CA ALA A 18 9.11 8.63 -12.41
C ALA A 18 8.24 7.51 -11.79
N ASP A 19 8.44 6.25 -12.20
CA ASP A 19 7.77 5.09 -11.61
C ASP A 19 8.06 4.96 -10.10
N VAL A 20 9.32 5.15 -9.70
CA VAL A 20 9.72 5.09 -8.29
C VAL A 20 9.08 6.22 -7.48
N ALA A 21 9.14 7.46 -7.97
CA ALA A 21 8.53 8.61 -7.31
C ALA A 21 7.01 8.42 -7.12
N ASN A 22 6.33 7.87 -8.12
CA ASN A 22 4.91 7.52 -8.05
C ASN A 22 4.64 6.47 -6.97
N LEU A 23 5.44 5.40 -6.92
CA LEU A 23 5.31 4.35 -5.90
C LEU A 23 5.59 4.88 -4.48
N GLU A 24 6.55 5.79 -4.33
CA GLU A 24 6.87 6.44 -3.06
C GLU A 24 5.72 7.33 -2.58
N SER A 25 5.11 8.09 -3.50
CA SER A 25 3.91 8.88 -3.22
C SER A 25 2.75 7.99 -2.78
N LEU A 26 2.48 6.91 -3.51
CA LEU A 26 1.47 5.91 -3.14
C LEU A 26 1.76 5.27 -1.78
N LEU A 27 3.03 4.97 -1.49
CA LEU A 27 3.44 4.43 -0.20
C LEU A 27 3.22 5.43 0.94
N SER A 28 3.54 6.71 0.71
CA SER A 28 3.30 7.78 1.66
C SER A 28 1.80 7.92 1.97
N ASN A 29 0.98 7.96 0.93
CA ASN A 29 -0.49 8.03 1.05
C ASN A 29 -1.06 6.82 1.79
N ALA A 30 -0.61 5.60 1.46
CA ALA A 30 -1.06 4.39 2.14
C ALA A 30 -0.69 4.40 3.64
N LYS A 31 0.52 4.86 3.99
CA LYS A 31 0.95 5.03 5.38
C LYS A 31 0.11 6.08 6.12
N ALA A 32 -0.14 7.23 5.50
CA ALA A 32 -0.96 8.30 6.06
C ALA A 32 -2.39 7.78 6.33
N ARG A 33 -3.00 7.11 5.34
CA ARG A 33 -4.29 6.45 5.48
C ARG A 33 -4.29 5.42 6.62
N HIS A 34 -3.23 4.63 6.78
CA HIS A 34 -3.17 3.62 7.85
C HIS A 34 -3.11 4.26 9.23
N ARG A 35 -2.36 5.37 9.37
CA ARG A 35 -2.33 6.15 10.63
C ARG A 35 -3.70 6.74 10.93
N TYR A 36 -4.32 7.38 9.94
CA TYR A 36 -5.66 7.93 10.05
C TYR A 36 -6.68 6.87 10.50
N MET A 37 -6.71 5.69 9.88
CA MET A 37 -7.62 4.61 10.27
C MET A 37 -7.42 4.18 11.74
N ARG A 38 -6.17 4.07 12.18
CA ARG A 38 -5.85 3.70 13.57
C ARG A 38 -6.24 4.79 14.56
N GLU A 39 -6.03 6.04 14.19
CA GLU A 39 -6.37 7.20 15.02
C GLU A 39 -7.89 7.34 15.16
N VAL A 40 -8.63 7.23 14.07
CA VAL A 40 -10.10 7.20 14.08
C VAL A 40 -10.62 6.08 14.97
N ASN A 41 -10.11 4.84 14.84
CA ASN A 41 -10.52 3.74 15.72
C ASN A 41 -10.21 4.00 17.20
N ALA A 42 -9.08 4.64 17.50
CA ALA A 42 -8.73 4.99 18.87
C ALA A 42 -9.70 6.04 19.45
N LEU A 43 -10.06 7.05 18.66
CA LEU A 43 -11.00 8.10 19.07
C LEU A 43 -12.44 7.60 19.19
N LEU A 44 -12.87 6.70 18.31
CA LEU A 44 -14.19 6.07 18.40
C LEU A 44 -14.35 5.26 19.69
N ARG A 45 -13.30 4.58 20.16
CA ARG A 45 -13.35 3.81 21.42
C ARG A 45 -13.54 4.66 22.67
N VAL A 46 -13.19 5.95 22.60
CA VAL A 46 -13.37 6.91 23.70
C VAL A 46 -14.47 7.93 23.41
N ASP A 47 -15.23 7.75 22.32
CA ASP A 47 -16.27 8.67 21.82
C ASP A 47 -15.82 10.15 21.73
N ASP A 48 -14.56 10.40 21.33
CA ASP A 48 -14.04 11.77 21.18
C ASP A 48 -14.44 12.37 19.82
N ARG A 49 -15.71 12.78 19.75
CA ARG A 49 -16.32 13.37 18.55
C ARG A 49 -15.66 14.67 18.11
N ARG A 50 -15.13 15.47 19.05
CA ARG A 50 -14.44 16.73 18.74
C ARG A 50 -13.17 16.46 17.93
N ARG A 51 -12.35 15.50 18.36
CA ARG A 51 -11.15 15.12 17.63
C ARG A 51 -11.47 14.41 16.31
N LEU A 52 -12.54 13.61 16.25
CA LEU A 52 -13.00 13.02 15.00
C LEU A 52 -13.41 14.08 13.96
N ALA A 53 -14.11 15.14 14.41
CA ALA A 53 -14.45 16.27 13.55
C ALA A 53 -13.20 17.02 13.04
N LEU A 54 -12.17 17.20 13.89
CA LEU A 54 -10.89 17.80 13.48
C LEU A 54 -10.14 16.95 12.43
N LEU A 55 -10.30 15.62 12.47
CA LEU A 55 -9.79 14.72 11.44
C LEU A 55 -10.63 14.72 10.15
N GLY A 56 -11.74 15.48 10.12
CA GLY A 56 -12.63 15.57 8.96
C GLY A 56 -13.65 14.43 8.87
N VAL A 57 -13.83 13.64 9.93
CA VAL A 57 -14.91 12.65 9.99
C VAL A 57 -16.23 13.39 10.21
N SER A 58 -17.19 13.20 9.32
CA SER A 58 -18.53 13.76 9.47
C SER A 58 -19.30 13.05 10.58
N ASP A 59 -20.25 13.73 11.24
CA ASP A 59 -21.07 13.15 12.29
C ASP A 59 -21.80 11.88 11.83
N ARG A 60 -22.35 11.89 10.60
CA ARG A 60 -22.95 10.71 9.97
C ARG A 60 -21.95 9.56 9.79
N GLY A 61 -20.70 9.88 9.48
CA GLY A 61 -19.62 8.90 9.39
C GLY A 61 -19.24 8.32 10.76
N VAL A 62 -19.21 9.16 11.80
CA VAL A 62 -18.99 8.73 13.19
C VAL A 62 -20.10 7.77 13.62
N GLU A 63 -21.37 8.14 13.41
CA GLU A 63 -22.51 7.28 13.74
C GLU A 63 -22.45 5.93 13.01
N ALA A 64 -22.16 5.94 11.71
CA ALA A 64 -22.02 4.72 10.93
C ALA A 64 -20.88 3.83 11.42
N MET A 65 -19.77 4.42 11.86
CA MET A 65 -18.62 3.68 12.40
C MET A 65 -18.80 3.25 13.85
N MET A 66 -19.66 3.93 14.62
CA MET A 66 -20.06 3.57 15.99
C MET A 66 -20.96 2.34 16.02
N CYS A 67 -21.71 2.08 14.95
CA CYS A 67 -22.46 0.86 14.78
C CYS A 67 -21.50 -0.34 14.63
N PRO A 68 -21.55 -1.33 15.53
CA PRO A 68 -20.71 -2.51 15.42
C PRO A 68 -21.04 -3.29 14.15
N ASP A 69 -20.00 -3.83 13.51
CA ASP A 69 -20.16 -4.76 12.38
C ASP A 69 -20.71 -6.12 12.84
N ALA A 70 -20.88 -7.05 11.90
CA ALA A 70 -21.34 -8.41 12.20
C ALA A 70 -20.42 -9.19 13.17
N ASN A 71 -19.19 -8.73 13.38
CA ASN A 71 -18.21 -9.31 14.30
C ASN A 71 -18.11 -8.51 15.62
N GLY A 72 -18.94 -7.48 15.80
CA GLY A 72 -18.90 -6.60 16.98
C GLY A 72 -17.81 -5.53 16.93
N GLU A 73 -17.15 -5.32 15.79
CA GLU A 73 -16.08 -4.33 15.65
C GLU A 73 -16.65 -2.94 15.34
N ILE A 74 -16.12 -1.92 16.04
CA ILE A 74 -16.45 -0.51 15.85
C ILE A 74 -15.30 0.18 15.10
N GLY A 75 -15.63 1.04 14.14
CA GLY A 75 -14.67 1.74 13.29
C GLY A 75 -14.21 0.93 12.08
N TYR A 76 -12.99 1.20 11.62
CA TYR A 76 -12.36 0.39 10.58
C TYR A 76 -12.09 -1.02 11.08
N THR A 77 -12.54 -2.01 10.31
CA THR A 77 -12.40 -3.42 10.65
C THR A 77 -10.95 -3.88 10.64
N ARG A 78 -10.65 -4.99 11.31
CA ARG A 78 -9.32 -5.64 11.22
C ARG A 78 -8.94 -5.98 9.79
N SER A 79 -9.91 -6.41 8.98
CA SER A 79 -9.70 -6.75 7.58
C SER A 79 -9.25 -5.55 6.76
N GLU A 80 -9.87 -4.39 6.94
CA GLU A 80 -9.48 -3.15 6.25
C GLU A 80 -8.09 -2.66 6.68
N LEU A 81 -7.80 -2.71 7.99
CA LEU A 81 -6.46 -2.37 8.51
C LEU A 81 -5.38 -3.30 7.95
N ALA A 82 -5.67 -4.61 7.91
CA ALA A 82 -4.77 -5.62 7.36
C ALA A 82 -4.56 -5.46 5.86
N ALA A 83 -5.62 -5.15 5.11
CA ALA A 83 -5.55 -4.89 3.67
C ALA A 83 -4.64 -3.68 3.36
N ASN A 84 -4.80 -2.57 4.10
CA ASN A 84 -3.95 -1.40 3.91
C ASN A 84 -2.49 -1.67 4.34
N ALA A 85 -2.27 -2.43 5.42
CA ALA A 85 -0.94 -2.87 5.81
C ALA A 85 -0.28 -3.77 4.75
N SER A 86 -1.05 -4.64 4.10
CA SER A 86 -0.59 -5.47 2.98
C SER A 86 -0.19 -4.62 1.78
N ALA A 87 -0.99 -3.62 1.41
CA ALA A 87 -0.66 -2.68 0.35
C ALA A 87 0.65 -1.92 0.61
N ILE A 88 0.86 -1.44 1.84
CA ILE A 88 2.13 -0.82 2.26
C ILE A 88 3.32 -1.76 2.07
N ARG A 89 3.19 -3.04 2.45
CA ARG A 89 4.25 -4.05 2.26
C ARG A 89 4.52 -4.30 0.79
N MET A 90 3.48 -4.40 -0.03
CA MET A 90 3.60 -4.60 -1.48
C MET A 90 4.34 -3.42 -2.13
N LEU A 91 3.94 -2.18 -1.83
CA LEU A 91 4.57 -0.98 -2.38
C LEU A 91 6.05 -0.89 -1.98
N ARG A 92 6.38 -1.18 -0.71
CA ARG A 92 7.77 -1.26 -0.25
C ARG A 92 8.59 -2.29 -1.03
N ARG A 93 8.06 -3.49 -1.22
CA ARG A 93 8.73 -4.53 -2.01
C ARG A 93 8.97 -4.06 -3.45
N ARG A 94 7.95 -3.44 -4.04
CA ARG A 94 8.02 -2.96 -5.43
C ARG A 94 9.08 -1.88 -5.60
N ILE A 95 9.13 -0.88 -4.70
CA ILE A 95 10.20 0.15 -4.68
C ILE A 95 11.58 -0.50 -4.54
N ALA A 96 11.73 -1.46 -3.62
CA ALA A 96 13.01 -2.17 -3.44
C ALA A 96 13.47 -2.93 -4.68
N CYS A 97 12.54 -3.42 -5.53
CA CYS A 97 12.88 -4.06 -6.79
C CYS A 97 13.43 -3.09 -7.85
N TYR A 98 13.15 -1.78 -7.76
CA TYR A 98 13.78 -0.78 -8.62
C TYR A 98 15.19 -0.40 -8.16
N GLY A 99 15.46 -0.51 -6.85
CA GLY A 99 16.78 -0.21 -6.27
C GLY A 99 17.79 -1.37 -6.33
N ARG A 100 17.35 -2.58 -6.68
CA ARG A 100 18.25 -3.69 -6.99
C ARG A 100 18.45 -3.75 -8.50
N PRO A 101 19.71 -3.77 -9.01
CA PRO A 101 19.94 -4.27 -10.35
C PRO A 101 19.29 -5.64 -10.42
N GLN A 102 18.50 -5.90 -11.45
CA GLN A 102 18.11 -7.27 -11.79
C GLN A 102 19.40 -7.99 -12.19
N VAL A 103 20.15 -8.49 -11.19
CA VAL A 103 21.28 -9.37 -11.43
C VAL A 103 20.68 -10.61 -12.10
N GLY A 104 21.01 -10.74 -13.37
CA GLY A 104 20.27 -11.56 -14.33
C GLY A 104 20.03 -12.98 -13.84
N ALA A 105 18.83 -13.48 -14.15
CA ALA A 105 18.56 -14.90 -14.26
C ALA A 105 19.25 -15.50 -15.51
N ALA A 106 20.52 -15.18 -15.73
CA ALA A 106 21.37 -15.72 -16.80
C ALA A 106 22.67 -16.20 -16.15
N GLY A 107 22.65 -17.42 -15.62
CA GLY A 107 23.81 -17.95 -14.90
C GLY A 107 23.56 -19.18 -14.05
N ARG A 108 22.60 -20.06 -14.41
CA ARG A 108 22.73 -21.46 -14.01
C ARG A 108 23.44 -22.17 -15.15
N SER A 109 24.76 -22.02 -15.13
CA SER A 109 25.68 -22.89 -15.86
C SER A 109 25.37 -24.32 -15.44
N ALA A 110 24.67 -25.06 -16.31
CA ALA A 110 24.56 -26.50 -16.20
C ALA A 110 25.93 -27.09 -16.60
N ILE A 111 26.88 -27.01 -15.67
CA ILE A 111 28.01 -27.92 -15.66
C ILE A 111 27.48 -29.14 -14.91
N SER A 112 27.10 -30.17 -15.66
CA SER A 112 26.94 -31.52 -15.16
C SER A 112 27.60 -32.46 -16.15
N ARG A 113 28.34 -33.39 -15.56
CA ARG A 113 29.41 -34.23 -16.13
C ARG A 113 28.95 -35.14 -17.25
#